data_AF-A0AAN6GAH7-F1
#
_entry.id   AF-A0AAN6GAH7-F1
#
_cell.length_a   1.000
_cell.length_b   1.000
_cell.length_c   1.000
_cell.angle_alpha   90.00
_cell.angle_beta   90.00
_cell.angle_gamma   90.00
#
_symmetry.space_group_name_H-M   'P 1'
#
loop_
_entity.id
_entity.type
_entity.pdbx_description
1 polymer ?
#
loop_
_entity_poly.entity_id
_entity_poly.type
_entity_poly.pdbx_seq_one_letter_code
_entity_poly.pdbx_strand_id
1 'polypeptide(L)'
;MRIGDNNLFEVACRIESPRIGSYNTFEARSRTAQTVSIGSYCTVGAGCFLTPSASSGLHPDALSANLNPGEGEGASSPAAESGPGTPLAPVEVLEDMTVVYGAEAKRRMWSGHGMKQAKALHAKHLEYLHDTLPRYIELRDWDEED
;
A
#
# COMPACT_ATOMS: atom_id res chain seq x y z
N MET A 1 -2.73 4.62 14.14
CA MET A 1 -2.24 3.67 13.12
C MET A 1 -2.25 2.28 13.72
N ARG A 2 -2.69 1.26 12.97
CA ARG A 2 -2.61 -0.16 13.38
C ARG A 2 -1.68 -0.88 12.41
N ILE A 3 -0.66 -1.55 12.93
CA ILE A 3 0.35 -2.25 12.15
C ILE A 3 0.34 -3.71 12.58
N GLY A 4 0.21 -4.63 11.61
CA GLY A 4 0.33 -6.06 11.85
C GLY A 4 1.77 -6.52 12.07
N ASP A 5 1.96 -7.83 12.09
CA ASP A 5 3.24 -8.45 12.45
C ASP A 5 4.15 -8.63 11.23
N ASN A 6 5.46 -8.66 11.50
CA ASN A 6 6.50 -8.96 10.49
C ASN A 6 6.38 -8.04 9.26
N ASN A 7 6.24 -6.73 9.48
CA ASN A 7 6.35 -5.76 8.42
C ASN A 7 7.80 -5.26 8.32
N LEU A 8 8.32 -5.12 7.11
CA LEU A 8 9.65 -4.57 6.86
C LEU A 8 9.51 -3.15 6.35
N PHE A 9 10.08 -2.20 7.10
CA PHE A 9 10.13 -0.78 6.73
C PHE A 9 11.57 -0.41 6.43
N GLU A 10 11.88 -0.15 5.17
CA GLU A 10 13.21 0.30 4.78
C GLU A 10 13.40 1.81 4.98
N VAL A 11 14.65 2.25 4.85
CA VAL A 11 15.07 3.62 5.12
C VAL A 11 14.27 4.65 4.31
N ALA A 12 13.89 5.73 4.99
CA ALA A 12 13.20 6.89 4.41
C ALA A 12 11.81 6.58 3.81
N CYS A 13 11.20 5.44 4.13
CA CYS A 13 9.78 5.25 3.86
C CYS A 13 8.93 6.21 4.72
N ARG A 14 7.77 6.63 4.18
CA ARG A 14 6.80 7.48 4.88
C ARG A 14 5.41 6.89 4.74
N ILE A 15 4.93 6.26 5.81
CA ILE A 15 3.68 5.52 5.80
C ILE A 15 2.65 6.28 6.62
N GLU A 16 1.57 6.72 5.98
CA GLU A 16 0.48 7.46 6.63
C GLU A 16 -0.79 6.61 6.76
N SER A 17 -0.79 5.38 6.24
CA SER A 17 -1.93 4.46 6.26
C SER A 17 -2.49 4.22 7.67
N PRO A 18 -3.82 4.23 7.84
CA PRO A 18 -4.45 4.04 9.15
C PRO A 18 -4.37 2.57 9.61
N ARG A 19 -4.31 1.63 8.67
CA ARG A 19 -4.26 0.17 8.89
C ARG A 19 -3.28 -0.49 7.91
N ILE A 20 -2.42 -1.35 8.44
CA ILE A 20 -1.44 -2.16 7.71
C ILE A 20 -1.56 -3.59 8.22
N GLY A 21 -1.71 -4.56 7.32
CA GLY A 21 -1.72 -5.99 7.64
C GLY A 21 -0.33 -6.53 8.01
N SER A 22 -0.09 -7.81 7.75
CA SER A 22 1.15 -8.51 8.15
C SER A 22 2.00 -8.89 6.93
N TYR A 23 3.30 -9.09 7.14
CA TYR A 23 4.23 -9.54 6.08
C TYR A 23 4.35 -8.57 4.89
N ASN A 24 4.15 -7.27 5.11
CA ASN A 24 4.37 -6.28 4.06
C ASN A 24 5.83 -5.83 4.00
N THR A 25 6.30 -5.48 2.81
CA THR A 25 7.63 -4.89 2.58
C THR A 25 7.46 -3.50 1.99
N PHE A 26 7.97 -2.49 2.69
CA PHE A 26 8.03 -1.11 2.23
C PHE A 26 9.47 -0.78 1.88
N GLU A 27 9.78 -0.76 0.58
CA GLU A 27 11.12 -0.49 0.09
C GLU A 27 11.53 0.98 0.31
N ALA A 28 12.82 1.26 0.19
CA ALA A 28 13.39 2.56 0.46
C ALA A 28 12.66 3.71 -0.25
N ARG A 29 12.37 4.78 0.49
CA ARG A 29 11.67 5.99 0.01
C ARG A 29 10.23 5.78 -0.48
N SER A 30 9.63 4.61 -0.25
CA SER A 30 8.21 4.39 -0.52
C SER A 30 7.33 5.29 0.35
N ARG A 31 6.16 5.68 -0.19
CA ARG A 31 5.22 6.59 0.48
C ARG A 31 3.79 6.10 0.33
N THR A 32 3.02 6.14 1.40
CA THR A 32 1.60 5.74 1.38
C THR A 32 0.71 6.79 2.01
N ALA A 33 -0.39 7.12 1.34
CA ALA A 33 -1.38 8.09 1.80
C ALA A 33 -2.26 7.59 2.95
N GLN A 34 -2.74 8.54 3.76
CA GLN A 34 -3.60 8.32 4.93
C GLN A 34 -5.00 7.73 4.63
N THR A 35 -5.39 7.67 3.37
CA THR A 35 -6.68 7.13 2.94
C THR A 35 -6.59 5.68 2.46
N VAL A 36 -5.39 5.11 2.42
CA VAL A 36 -5.14 3.75 1.90
C VAL A 36 -4.92 2.80 3.07
N SER A 37 -5.73 1.75 3.19
CA SER A 37 -5.48 0.62 4.08
C SER A 37 -4.71 -0.46 3.32
N ILE A 38 -3.67 -1.02 3.93
CA ILE A 38 -2.84 -2.06 3.31
C ILE A 38 -3.20 -3.42 3.89
N GLY A 39 -3.43 -4.40 3.02
CA GLY A 39 -3.61 -5.81 3.37
C GLY A 39 -2.33 -6.49 3.86
N SER A 40 -2.23 -7.79 3.64
CA SER A 40 -1.09 -8.64 4.00
C SER A 40 -0.28 -9.08 2.78
N TYR A 41 1.00 -9.41 2.96
CA TYR A 41 1.89 -9.87 1.89
C TYR A 41 2.05 -8.88 0.71
N CYS A 42 1.88 -7.59 0.96
CA CYS A 42 2.05 -6.56 -0.05
C CYS A 42 3.51 -6.09 -0.12
N THR A 43 3.95 -5.72 -1.32
CA THR A 43 5.27 -5.08 -1.53
C THR A 43 5.08 -3.72 -2.15
N VAL A 44 5.57 -2.67 -1.50
CA VAL A 44 5.60 -1.31 -2.03
C VAL A 44 7.01 -1.00 -2.50
N GLY A 45 7.18 -0.89 -3.82
CA GLY A 45 8.48 -0.69 -4.46
C GLY A 45 9.14 0.64 -4.11
N ALA A 46 10.46 0.69 -4.31
CA ALA A 46 11.28 1.84 -3.94
C ALA A 46 10.81 3.12 -4.65
N GLY A 47 10.68 4.20 -3.88
CA GLY A 47 10.23 5.50 -4.39
C GLY A 47 8.77 5.55 -4.91
N CYS A 48 7.98 4.49 -4.73
CA CYS A 48 6.57 4.49 -5.14
C CYS A 48 5.73 5.38 -4.21
N PHE A 49 4.72 6.05 -4.76
CA PHE A 49 3.74 6.83 -3.98
C PHE A 49 2.33 6.27 -4.16
N LEU A 50 1.82 5.63 -3.11
CA LEU A 50 0.47 5.09 -3.06
C LEU A 50 -0.53 6.21 -2.73
N THR A 51 -1.20 6.71 -3.76
CA THR A 51 -2.37 7.58 -3.63
C THR A 51 -3.66 6.80 -3.72
N PRO A 52 -4.74 7.30 -3.09
CA PRO A 52 -6.08 6.81 -3.35
C PRO A 52 -6.42 7.04 -4.82
N SER A 53 -6.50 5.99 -5.63
CA SER A 53 -7.01 6.07 -6.99
C SER A 53 -8.30 5.30 -7.06
N ALA A 54 -9.38 5.95 -7.51
CA ALA A 54 -10.69 5.33 -7.76
C ALA A 54 -10.65 4.20 -8.82
N SER A 55 -9.48 3.87 -9.37
CA SER A 55 -9.25 2.79 -10.33
C SER A 55 -8.92 1.45 -9.67
N SER A 56 -9.46 1.17 -8.49
CA SER A 56 -9.46 -0.18 -7.94
C SER A 56 -10.35 -1.06 -8.84
N GLY A 57 -9.75 -1.82 -9.76
CA GLY A 57 -10.43 -2.93 -10.44
C GLY A 57 -10.50 -2.94 -11.98
N LEU A 58 -9.92 -1.98 -12.71
CA LEU A 58 -9.86 -2.12 -14.19
C LEU A 58 -8.70 -3.04 -14.58
N HIS A 59 -9.03 -4.33 -14.65
CA HIS A 59 -8.29 -5.34 -15.40
C HIS A 59 -7.99 -4.83 -16.82
N PRO A 60 -6.76 -5.00 -17.36
CA PRO A 60 -6.40 -4.51 -18.69
C PRO A 60 -7.17 -5.14 -19.87
N ASP A 61 -8.06 -6.13 -19.67
CA ASP A 61 -8.96 -6.62 -20.74
C ASP A 61 -10.23 -5.78 -20.95
N ALA A 62 -10.53 -4.78 -20.12
CA ALA A 62 -11.75 -3.97 -20.28
C ALA A 62 -11.64 -2.85 -21.34
N LEU A 63 -10.55 -2.81 -22.12
CA LEU A 63 -10.35 -1.83 -23.20
C LEU A 63 -10.47 -2.41 -24.63
N SER A 64 -10.88 -3.68 -24.78
CA SER A 64 -11.16 -4.27 -26.10
C SER A 64 -12.55 -4.90 -26.15
N ALA A 65 -13.58 -4.07 -26.35
CA ALA A 65 -14.77 -4.34 -27.18
C ALA A 65 -15.90 -3.37 -26.83
N ASN A 66 -15.79 -2.13 -27.30
CA ASN A 66 -16.95 -1.40 -27.85
C ASN A 66 -16.44 -0.13 -28.54
N LEU A 67 -15.84 -0.32 -29.71
CA LEU A 67 -15.78 0.74 -30.72
C LEU A 67 -17.20 0.87 -31.28
N ASN A 68 -17.95 1.86 -30.81
CA ASN A 68 -19.14 2.33 -31.49
C ASN A 68 -18.85 3.77 -31.95
N PRO A 69 -18.69 4.04 -33.26
CA PRO A 69 -18.55 5.40 -33.76
C PRO A 69 -19.95 5.99 -33.96
N GLY A 70 -20.26 7.10 -33.27
CA GLY A 70 -21.57 7.74 -33.39
C GLY A 70 -21.68 9.05 -32.60
N GLU A 71 -21.21 10.12 -33.24
CA GLU A 71 -21.70 11.52 -33.26
C GLU A 71 -22.77 11.97 -32.23
N GLY A 72 -22.58 13.18 -31.65
CA GLY A 72 -23.69 13.97 -31.10
C GLY A 72 -23.32 14.98 -30.01
N GLU A 73 -23.36 16.27 -30.37
CA GLU A 73 -23.24 17.44 -29.51
C GLU A 73 -24.38 17.57 -28.48
N GLY A 74 -24.16 18.30 -27.37
CA GLY A 74 -25.28 18.78 -26.54
C GLY A 74 -24.90 19.20 -25.13
N ALA A 75 -24.84 20.52 -24.90
CA ALA A 75 -24.74 21.14 -23.59
C ALA A 75 -25.97 20.85 -22.70
N SER A 76 -25.75 20.62 -21.40
CA SER A 76 -26.59 21.17 -20.33
C SER A 76 -25.96 20.89 -18.96
N SER A 77 -25.72 21.96 -18.20
CA SER A 77 -25.71 21.90 -16.73
C SER A 77 -27.14 21.64 -16.23
N PRO A 78 -27.30 21.11 -15.02
CA PRO A 78 -27.88 21.99 -14.00
C PRO A 78 -27.20 21.89 -12.63
N ALA A 79 -27.33 22.99 -11.90
CA ALA A 79 -27.00 23.17 -10.50
C ALA A 79 -28.03 22.46 -9.57
N ALA A 80 -27.76 22.56 -8.25
CA ALA A 80 -28.57 22.13 -7.10
C ALA A 80 -28.06 20.76 -6.54
N GLU A 81 -27.81 20.49 -5.24
CA GLU A 81 -28.30 21.02 -3.96
C GLU A 81 -27.33 20.68 -2.82
N SER A 82 -27.36 21.47 -1.74
CA SER A 82 -26.53 21.31 -0.55
C SER A 82 -27.11 20.28 0.43
N GLY A 83 -26.28 19.33 0.87
CA GLY A 83 -26.53 18.48 2.03
C GLY A 83 -25.32 18.47 2.97
N PRO A 84 -25.48 18.66 4.30
CA PRO A 84 -24.37 18.52 5.23
C PRO A 84 -24.23 17.04 5.61
N GLY A 85 -23.30 16.38 4.94
CA GLY A 85 -23.05 14.95 5.15
C GLY A 85 -22.07 14.43 4.11
N THR A 86 -20.86 14.99 4.11
CA THR A 86 -19.74 14.46 3.31
C THR A 86 -19.66 12.94 3.55
N PRO A 87 -19.89 12.08 2.55
CA PRO A 87 -19.56 10.67 2.70
C PRO A 87 -18.04 10.62 2.83
N LEU A 88 -17.55 10.09 3.96
CA LEU A 88 -16.13 9.81 4.13
C LEU A 88 -15.61 9.16 2.85
N ALA A 89 -14.55 9.74 2.27
CA ALA A 89 -13.90 9.18 1.09
C ALA A 89 -13.69 7.67 1.30
N PRO A 90 -13.95 6.82 0.29
CA PRO A 90 -13.75 5.39 0.41
C PRO A 90 -12.31 5.15 0.87
N VAL A 91 -12.14 4.50 2.02
CA VAL A 91 -10.83 4.03 2.45
C VAL A 91 -10.44 2.98 1.42
N GLU A 92 -9.53 3.33 0.52
CA GLU A 92 -9.08 2.40 -0.51
C GLU A 92 -8.30 1.29 0.17
N VAL A 93 -8.69 0.04 -0.06
CA VAL A 93 -8.02 -1.12 0.52
C VAL A 93 -7.13 -1.73 -0.55
N LEU A 94 -5.83 -1.77 -0.29
CA LEU A 94 -4.91 -2.58 -1.07
C LEU A 94 -5.13 -4.05 -0.68
N GLU A 95 -5.59 -4.84 -1.64
CA GLU A 95 -5.82 -6.27 -1.46
C GLU A 95 -4.54 -7.02 -1.10
N ASP A 96 -4.71 -8.15 -0.42
CA ASP A 96 -3.60 -9.02 -0.04
C ASP A 96 -2.79 -9.47 -1.27
N MET A 97 -1.49 -9.70 -1.07
CA MET A 97 -0.56 -10.14 -2.12
C MET A 97 -0.44 -9.14 -3.27
N THR A 98 -0.61 -7.84 -3.03
CA THR A 98 -0.42 -6.83 -4.07
C THR A 98 1.01 -6.29 -4.09
N VAL A 99 1.60 -6.21 -5.28
CA VAL A 99 2.89 -5.55 -5.50
C VAL A 99 2.67 -4.24 -6.23
N VAL A 100 3.19 -3.16 -5.67
CA VAL A 100 3.10 -1.79 -6.18
C VAL A 100 4.47 -1.37 -6.70
N TYR A 101 4.54 -0.89 -7.94
CA TYR A 101 5.81 -0.58 -8.59
C TYR A 101 5.71 0.59 -9.58
N GLY A 102 6.86 1.20 -9.86
CA GLY A 102 7.00 2.30 -10.80
C GLY A 102 6.49 3.65 -10.26
N ALA A 103 6.84 4.72 -10.96
CA ALA A 103 6.46 6.09 -10.58
C ALA A 103 4.94 6.31 -10.59
N GLU A 104 4.21 5.56 -11.42
CA GLU A 104 2.75 5.59 -11.53
C GLU A 104 2.04 4.72 -10.47
N ALA A 105 2.78 4.10 -9.54
CA ALA A 105 2.24 3.19 -8.53
C ALA A 105 1.34 2.08 -9.12
N LYS A 106 1.81 1.46 -10.21
CA LYS A 106 1.12 0.34 -10.85
C LYS A 106 1.02 -0.81 -9.87
N ARG A 107 -0.14 -1.46 -9.88
CA ARG A 107 -0.43 -2.58 -8.99
C ARG A 107 -0.50 -3.86 -9.80
N ARG A 108 0.18 -4.90 -9.33
CA ARG A 108 0.04 -6.27 -9.83
C ARG A 108 -0.34 -7.17 -8.69
N MET A 109 -1.27 -8.08 -8.92
CA MET A 109 -1.53 -9.17 -8.00
C MET A 109 -0.36 -10.16 -8.09
N TRP A 110 0.23 -10.49 -6.95
CA TRP A 110 1.27 -11.49 -6.87
C TRP A 110 0.63 -12.88 -6.86
N SER A 111 1.10 -13.75 -7.74
CA SER A 111 0.62 -15.13 -7.88
C SER A 111 0.98 -16.05 -6.71
N GLY A 112 1.56 -15.53 -5.62
CA GLY A 112 2.11 -16.30 -4.50
C GLY A 112 3.36 -17.13 -4.84
N HIS A 113 3.80 -17.10 -6.10
CA HIS A 113 5.00 -17.81 -6.52
C HIS A 113 6.23 -17.14 -5.89
N GLY A 114 7.04 -17.92 -5.15
CA GLY A 114 8.18 -17.38 -4.42
C GLY A 114 7.91 -17.09 -2.93
N MET A 115 6.73 -17.46 -2.39
CA MET A 115 6.37 -17.13 -1.01
C MET A 115 7.32 -17.72 0.04
N LYS A 116 7.93 -18.89 -0.23
CA LYS A 116 8.96 -19.47 0.65
C LYS A 116 10.23 -18.61 0.66
N GLN A 117 10.64 -18.12 -0.51
CA GLN A 117 11.79 -17.23 -0.66
C GLN A 117 11.53 -15.89 0.01
N ALA A 118 10.33 -15.32 -0.16
CA ALA A 118 9.92 -14.08 0.52
C ALA A 118 9.94 -14.25 2.05
N LYS A 119 9.41 -15.36 2.57
CA LYS A 119 9.46 -15.67 4.01
C LYS A 119 10.89 -15.86 4.51
N ALA A 120 11.73 -16.57 3.76
CA ALA A 120 13.14 -16.77 4.10
C ALA A 120 13.92 -15.45 4.09
N LEU A 121 13.65 -14.58 3.11
CA LEU A 121 14.22 -13.23 3.05
C LEU A 121 13.78 -12.39 4.25
N HIS A 122 12.50 -12.48 4.64
CA HIS A 122 11.97 -11.76 5.80
C HIS A 122 12.61 -12.25 7.11
N ALA A 123 12.79 -13.58 7.26
CA ALA A 123 13.49 -14.15 8.40
C ALA A 123 14.94 -13.65 8.49
N LYS A 124 15.65 -13.58 7.36
CA LYS A 124 17.02 -13.05 7.32
C LYS A 124 17.09 -11.56 7.66
N HIS A 125 16.10 -10.77 7.27
CA HIS A 125 16.02 -9.36 7.67
C HIS A 125 15.77 -9.21 9.17
N LEU A 126 14.90 -10.04 9.76
CA LEU A 126 14.67 -10.03 11.21
C LEU A 126 15.94 -10.40 11.99
N GLU A 127 16.65 -11.44 11.57
CA GLU A 127 17.96 -11.80 12.14
C GLU A 127 18.96 -10.63 12.05
N TYR A 128 19.05 -10.00 10.87
CA TYR A 128 19.94 -8.85 10.68
C TYR A 128 19.56 -7.67 11.59
N LEU A 129 18.29 -7.32 11.68
CA LEU A 129 17.83 -6.22 12.55
C LEU A 129 18.06 -6.55 14.03
N HIS A 130 17.83 -7.79 14.45
CA HIS A 130 18.09 -8.23 15.82
C HIS A 130 19.57 -8.07 16.19
N ASP A 131 20.49 -8.37 15.27
CA ASP A 131 21.93 -8.29 15.53
C ASP A 131 22.51 -6.87 15.38
N THR A 132 21.83 -6.00 14.62
CA THR A 132 22.31 -4.64 14.32
C THR A 132 21.66 -3.55 15.15
N LEU A 133 20.34 -3.61 15.42
CA LEU A 133 19.63 -2.59 16.18
C LEU A 133 20.25 -2.30 17.56
N PRO A 134 20.67 -3.31 18.36
CA PRO A 134 21.31 -3.06 19.65
C PRO A 134 22.62 -2.28 19.56
N ARG A 135 23.27 -2.24 18.38
CA ARG A 135 24.53 -1.50 18.19
C ARG A 135 24.32 -0.01 17.96
N TYR A 136 23.15 0.38 17.47
CA TYR A 136 22.87 1.75 17.02
C TYR A 136 21.82 2.46 17.86
N ILE A 137 20.98 1.70 18.54
CA ILE A 137 20.00 2.21 19.49
C ILE A 137 20.56 1.86 20.87
N GLU A 138 20.87 2.87 21.67
CA GLU A 138 21.01 2.66 23.12
C GLU A 138 19.65 2.16 23.61
N LEU A 139 19.52 0.83 23.70
CA LEU A 139 18.38 0.20 24.32
C LEU A 139 18.35 0.73 25.74
N ARG A 140 17.31 1.51 26.05
CA ARG A 140 16.98 1.81 27.42
C ARG A 140 16.65 0.46 28.05
N ASP A 141 17.57 -0.07 28.86
CA ASP A 141 17.32 -1.22 29.70
C ASP A 141 16.11 -0.85 30.57
N TRP A 142 14.96 -1.41 30.21
CA TRP A 142 13.83 -1.50 31.11
C TRP A 142 14.11 -2.72 31.95
N ASP A 143 15.08 -2.61 32.87
CA ASP A 143 15.17 -3.54 33.98
C ASP A 143 13.78 -3.54 34.63
N GLU A 144 13.19 -4.73 34.72
CA GLU A 144 11.93 -4.98 35.41
C GLU A 144 12.09 -4.53 36.87
N GLU A 145 11.66 -3.30 37.18
CA GLU A 145 11.41 -2.90 38.57
C GLU A 145 10.17 -3.66 39.09
N ASP A 146 10.47 -4.71 39.85
CA ASP A 146 9.71 -5.42 40.91
C ASP A 146 8.26 -5.91 40.65
#